data_AF-A0A438KGG6-F1
#
_entry.id   AF-A0A438KGG6-F1
#
_cell.length_a   1.000
_cell.length_b   1.000
_cell.length_c   1.000
_cell.angle_alpha   90.00
_cell.angle_beta   90.00
_cell.angle_gamma   90.00
#
_symmetry.space_group_name_H-M   'P 1'
#
loop_
_entity.id
_entity.type
_entity.pdbx_description
1 polymer ?
#
loop_
_entity_poly.entity_id
_entity_poly.type
_entity_poly.pdbx_seq_one_letter_code
_entity_poly.pdbx_strand_id
1 'polypeptide(L)'
;MDGHPRDRARDEALHKKFDKLLTRMIEEHTASAHERKGNPDFLDVVMAIKKFYREKLTLTNIKALLQNLFAAGTDTSASIIEWSLAEMLKNPSILKRAQEEMDHVIGRNRRLVESDLPKLPYLQAICKESLRKHPSTPLNLPRVSTQACEVNGYYIPENTRLSVNIWAIGRDPDVWENPEEFRPERFLSGRNAKIDPRGNDFELIPFGAGRRICAGARMGIVLVEYI
;
A
#
# COMPACT_ATOMS: atom_id res chain seq x y z
N MET A 1 -16.13 -5.12 -19.33
CA MET A 1 -16.14 -3.66 -19.58
C MET A 1 -15.08 -3.41 -20.62
N ASP A 2 -15.50 -3.21 -21.87
CA ASP A 2 -14.56 -2.92 -22.95
C ASP A 2 -14.26 -1.42 -22.91
N GLY A 3 -13.02 -1.08 -22.53
CA GLY A 3 -12.53 0.30 -22.53
C GLY A 3 -12.56 0.93 -23.92
N HIS A 4 -12.52 2.27 -23.97
CA HIS A 4 -12.54 3.01 -25.23
C HIS A 4 -11.35 2.54 -26.11
N PRO A 5 -11.52 2.33 -27.44
CA PRO A 5 -10.44 1.87 -28.32
C PRO A 5 -9.08 2.58 -28.20
N ARG A 6 -9.06 3.88 -27.84
CA ARG A 6 -7.82 4.62 -27.56
C ARG A 6 -7.12 4.16 -26.27
N ASP A 7 -7.89 3.81 -25.26
CA ASP A 7 -7.38 3.27 -23.99
C ASP A 7 -6.81 1.86 -24.22
N ARG A 8 -7.48 1.03 -25.04
CA ARG A 8 -6.96 -0.30 -25.42
C ARG A 8 -5.60 -0.23 -26.11
N ALA A 9 -5.43 0.66 -27.09
CA ALA A 9 -4.15 0.82 -27.78
C ALA A 9 -3.03 1.31 -26.84
N ARG A 10 -3.37 2.19 -25.89
CA ARG A 10 -2.44 2.67 -24.86
C ARG A 10 -2.04 1.56 -23.89
N ASP A 11 -3.01 0.77 -23.43
CA ASP A 11 -2.80 -0.35 -22.51
C ASP A 11 -1.94 -1.43 -23.16
N GLU A 12 -2.20 -1.77 -24.43
CA GLU A 12 -1.37 -2.69 -25.20
C GLU A 12 0.07 -2.20 -25.36
N ALA A 13 0.26 -0.90 -25.65
CA ALA A 13 1.59 -0.31 -25.76
C ALA A 13 2.34 -0.34 -24.42
N LEU A 14 1.64 -0.05 -23.32
CA LEU A 14 2.20 -0.11 -21.97
C LEU A 14 2.55 -1.55 -21.58
N HIS A 15 1.65 -2.50 -21.87
CA HIS A 15 1.88 -3.93 -21.63
C HIS A 15 3.12 -4.44 -22.37
N LYS A 16 3.27 -4.10 -23.65
CA LYS A 16 4.48 -4.46 -24.44
C LYS A 16 5.76 -3.89 -23.83
N LYS A 17 5.73 -2.67 -23.29
CA LYS A 17 6.88 -2.06 -22.61
C LYS A 17 7.23 -2.80 -21.31
N PHE A 18 6.24 -3.09 -20.47
CA PHE A 18 6.45 -3.87 -19.25
C PHE A 18 6.94 -5.28 -19.53
N ASP A 19 6.36 -5.97 -20.52
CA ASP A 19 6.81 -7.32 -20.88
C ASP A 19 8.27 -7.33 -21.35
N LYS A 20 8.68 -6.36 -22.18
CA LYS A 20 10.07 -6.21 -22.60
C LYS A 20 11.00 -5.94 -21.41
N LEU A 21 10.61 -5.05 -20.50
CA LEU A 21 11.37 -4.74 -19.29
C LEU A 21 11.54 -5.98 -18.40
N LEU A 22 10.45 -6.67 -18.08
CA LEU A 22 10.45 -7.83 -17.21
C LEU A 22 11.19 -9.02 -17.84
N THR A 23 11.10 -9.21 -19.16
CA THR A 23 11.90 -10.21 -19.88
C THR A 23 13.39 -9.93 -19.68
N ARG A 24 13.81 -8.70 -19.97
CA ARG A 24 15.20 -8.27 -19.80
C ARG A 24 15.67 -8.44 -18.36
N MET A 25 14.87 -8.04 -17.38
CA MET A 25 15.20 -8.22 -15.96
C MET A 25 15.42 -9.70 -15.64
N ILE A 26 14.56 -10.61 -16.09
CA ILE A 26 14.71 -12.05 -15.83
C ILE A 26 15.95 -12.63 -16.52
N GLU A 27 16.27 -12.20 -17.74
CA GLU A 27 17.46 -12.63 -18.47
C GLU A 27 18.74 -12.17 -17.76
N GLU A 28 18.82 -10.89 -17.40
CA GLU A 28 19.93 -10.32 -16.62
C GLU A 28 20.07 -11.03 -15.27
N HIS A 29 18.94 -11.27 -14.57
CA HIS A 29 18.92 -11.99 -13.30
C HIS A 29 19.46 -13.40 -13.43
N THR A 30 19.06 -14.11 -14.48
CA THR A 30 19.52 -15.49 -14.73
C THR A 30 21.01 -15.52 -15.05
N ALA A 31 21.50 -14.57 -15.85
CA ALA A 31 22.91 -14.47 -16.21
C ALA A 31 23.81 -14.17 -14.99
N SER A 32 23.37 -13.29 -14.09
CA SER A 32 24.12 -12.92 -12.88
C SER A 32 23.77 -13.76 -11.64
N ALA A 33 23.03 -14.86 -11.78
CA ALA A 33 22.60 -15.68 -10.64
C ALA A 33 23.76 -16.20 -9.77
N HIS A 34 24.95 -16.33 -10.35
CA HIS A 34 26.16 -16.74 -9.63
C HIS A 34 26.65 -15.69 -8.62
N GLU A 35 26.36 -14.41 -8.83
CA GLU A 35 26.75 -13.30 -7.94
C GLU A 35 25.91 -13.27 -6.66
N ARG A 36 24.68 -13.79 -6.70
CA ARG A 36 23.75 -13.85 -5.55
C ARG A 36 23.76 -15.20 -4.83
N LYS A 37 24.80 -16.02 -5.06
CA LYS A 37 24.92 -17.33 -4.43
C LYS A 37 25.03 -17.20 -2.91
N GLY A 38 24.02 -17.68 -2.19
CA GLY A 38 23.95 -17.59 -0.72
C GLY A 38 23.14 -16.40 -0.20
N ASN A 39 22.70 -15.49 -1.07
CA ASN A 39 21.80 -14.39 -0.71
C ASN A 39 20.76 -14.18 -1.84
N PRO A 40 19.86 -15.16 -2.06
CA PRO A 40 18.88 -15.10 -3.14
C PRO A 40 17.83 -14.03 -2.86
N ASP A 41 17.41 -13.32 -3.91
CA ASP A 41 16.30 -12.38 -3.80
C ASP A 41 14.94 -13.02 -4.12
N PHE A 42 13.89 -12.20 -4.12
CA PHE A 42 12.53 -12.67 -4.40
C PHE A 42 12.40 -13.36 -5.78
N LEU A 43 13.04 -12.81 -6.82
CA LEU A 43 12.95 -13.37 -8.16
C LEU A 43 13.69 -14.72 -8.24
N ASP A 44 14.86 -14.83 -7.60
CA ASP A 44 15.59 -16.10 -7.50
C ASP A 44 14.73 -17.19 -6.83
N VAL A 45 14.05 -16.84 -5.73
CA VAL A 45 13.17 -17.76 -4.99
C VAL A 45 11.98 -18.20 -5.85
N VAL A 46 11.29 -17.27 -6.53
CA VAL A 46 10.14 -17.61 -7.38
C VAL A 46 10.57 -18.47 -8.58
N MET A 47 11.70 -18.16 -9.18
CA MET A 47 12.27 -18.96 -10.29
C MET A 47 12.71 -20.36 -9.84
N ALA A 48 13.18 -20.51 -8.60
CA ALA A 48 13.45 -21.82 -8.02
C ALA A 48 12.15 -22.63 -7.79
N ILE A 49 11.10 -21.99 -7.24
CA ILE A 49 9.78 -22.61 -7.01
C ILE A 49 9.17 -23.10 -8.33
N LYS A 50 9.31 -22.34 -9.42
CA LYS A 50 8.87 -22.75 -10.77
C LYS A 50 9.35 -24.14 -11.17
N LYS A 51 10.54 -24.57 -10.75
CA LYS A 51 11.09 -25.89 -11.08
C LYS A 51 10.24 -27.04 -10.50
N PHE A 52 9.58 -26.79 -9.37
CA PHE A 52 8.73 -27.77 -8.68
C PHE A 52 7.28 -27.76 -9.19
N TYR A 53 6.74 -26.58 -9.51
CA TYR A 53 5.34 -26.43 -9.92
C TYR A 53 5.12 -26.39 -11.44
N ARG A 54 6.21 -26.45 -12.24
CA ARG A 54 6.30 -26.51 -13.71
C ARG A 54 5.13 -25.91 -14.48
N GLU A 55 4.08 -26.70 -14.70
CA GLU A 55 2.91 -26.33 -15.52
C GLU A 55 1.99 -25.30 -14.86
N LYS A 56 2.00 -25.20 -13.53
CA LYS A 56 1.17 -24.26 -12.77
C LYS A 56 1.80 -22.87 -12.60
N LEU A 57 3.11 -22.73 -12.84
CA LEU A 57 3.84 -21.47 -12.70
C LEU A 57 4.66 -21.19 -13.96
N THR A 58 4.04 -20.56 -14.95
CA THR A 58 4.70 -20.19 -16.21
C THR A 58 5.54 -18.93 -16.05
N LEU A 59 6.42 -18.66 -17.02
CA LEU A 59 7.17 -17.39 -17.05
C LEU A 59 6.22 -16.17 -17.14
N THR A 60 5.11 -16.32 -17.87
CA THR A 60 4.04 -15.32 -17.93
C THR A 60 3.44 -15.05 -16.56
N ASN A 61 3.21 -16.09 -15.74
CA ASN A 61 2.71 -15.89 -14.38
C ASN A 61 3.74 -15.17 -13.49
N ILE A 62 5.03 -15.46 -13.63
CA ILE A 62 6.09 -14.77 -12.89
C ILE A 62 6.17 -13.30 -13.28
N LYS A 63 6.17 -12.99 -14.57
CA LYS A 63 6.13 -11.60 -15.06
C LYS A 63 4.89 -10.86 -14.51
N ALA A 64 3.71 -11.48 -14.57
CA ALA A 64 2.49 -10.90 -14.04
C ALA A 64 2.56 -10.66 -12.52
N LEU A 65 3.16 -11.60 -11.76
CA LEU A 65 3.39 -11.45 -10.33
C LEU A 65 4.32 -10.26 -10.02
N LEU A 66 5.46 -10.17 -10.73
CA LEU A 66 6.39 -9.05 -10.59
C LEU A 66 5.72 -7.72 -10.93
N GLN A 67 5.00 -7.65 -12.05
CA GLN A 67 4.27 -6.46 -12.45
C GLN A 67 3.27 -6.02 -11.38
N ASN A 68 2.50 -6.96 -10.83
CA ASN A 68 1.55 -6.66 -9.75
C ASN A 68 2.24 -6.12 -8.50
N LEU A 69 3.37 -6.72 -8.10
CA LEU A 69 4.13 -6.27 -6.93
C LEU A 69 4.73 -4.88 -7.12
N PHE A 70 5.35 -4.61 -8.27
CA PHE A 70 5.91 -3.29 -8.57
C PHE A 70 4.84 -2.21 -8.65
N ALA A 71 3.76 -2.46 -9.41
CA ALA A 71 2.68 -1.49 -9.55
C ALA A 71 2.02 -1.20 -8.20
N ALA A 72 1.66 -2.24 -7.44
CA ALA A 72 0.97 -2.07 -6.16
C ALA A 72 1.89 -1.47 -5.08
N GLY A 73 3.18 -1.83 -5.05
CA GLY A 73 4.11 -1.40 -4.01
C GLY A 73 4.68 -0.01 -4.22
N THR A 74 4.90 0.41 -5.48
CA THR A 74 5.52 1.71 -5.77
C THR A 74 4.51 2.85 -5.75
N ASP A 75 3.42 2.72 -6.51
CA ASP A 75 2.47 3.82 -6.72
C ASP A 75 1.73 4.18 -5.43
N THR A 76 1.27 3.17 -4.68
CA THR A 76 0.49 3.39 -3.45
C THR A 76 1.32 4.07 -2.36
N SER A 77 2.55 3.60 -2.12
CA SER A 77 3.46 4.18 -1.14
C SER A 77 3.90 5.58 -1.55
N ALA A 78 4.30 5.80 -2.82
CA ALA A 78 4.68 7.12 -3.31
C ALA A 78 3.55 8.14 -3.08
N SER A 79 2.29 7.77 -3.39
CA SER A 79 1.15 8.65 -3.17
C SER A 79 0.97 9.04 -1.70
N ILE A 80 1.11 8.10 -0.75
CA ILE A 80 1.00 8.44 0.68
C ILE A 80 2.17 9.31 1.14
N ILE A 81 3.39 9.03 0.66
CA ILE A 81 4.58 9.84 0.97
C ILE A 81 4.39 11.27 0.48
N GLU A 82 3.93 11.44 -0.76
CA GLU A 82 3.63 12.76 -1.35
C GLU A 82 2.58 13.52 -0.54
N TRP A 83 1.49 12.86 -0.14
CA TRP A 83 0.45 13.49 0.69
C TRP A 83 0.95 13.83 2.10
N SER A 84 1.74 12.97 2.73
CA SER A 84 2.37 13.27 4.03
C SER A 84 3.26 14.51 3.94
N LEU A 85 4.12 14.59 2.92
CA LEU A 85 4.98 15.74 2.69
C LEU A 85 4.16 17.00 2.39
N ALA A 86 3.13 16.90 1.56
CA ALA A 86 2.25 18.03 1.22
C ALA A 86 1.53 18.59 2.46
N GLU A 87 1.02 17.72 3.33
CA GLU A 87 0.34 18.14 4.56
C GLU A 87 1.31 18.74 5.58
N MET A 88 2.52 18.20 5.71
CA MET A 88 3.56 18.81 6.54
C MET A 88 3.98 20.19 6.02
N LEU A 89 4.18 20.35 4.72
CA LEU A 89 4.54 21.63 4.10
C LEU A 89 3.42 22.68 4.23
N LYS A 90 2.16 22.25 4.15
CA LYS A 90 0.99 23.11 4.36
C LYS A 90 0.80 23.51 5.83
N ASN A 91 1.30 22.73 6.77
CA ASN A 91 1.17 22.95 8.21
C ASN A 91 2.55 23.01 8.89
N PRO A 92 3.22 24.19 8.88
CA PRO A 92 4.59 24.33 9.39
C PRO A 92 4.80 23.89 10.84
N SER A 93 3.75 23.95 11.68
CA SER A 93 3.80 23.45 13.07
C SER A 93 3.98 21.92 13.14
N ILE A 94 3.30 21.17 12.27
CA ILE A 94 3.42 19.71 12.16
C ILE A 94 4.83 19.37 11.66
N LEU A 95 5.29 20.02 10.59
CA LEU A 95 6.64 19.80 10.05
C LEU A 95 7.71 20.06 11.12
N LYS A 96 7.61 21.19 11.82
CA LYS A 96 8.57 21.56 12.86
C LYS A 96 8.61 20.52 13.99
N ARG A 97 7.45 20.06 14.44
CA ARG A 97 7.35 19.05 15.50
C ARG A 97 7.90 17.69 15.06
N ALA A 98 7.67 17.29 13.81
CA ALA A 98 8.28 16.09 13.25
C ALA A 98 9.81 16.19 13.18
N GLN A 99 10.34 17.34 12.77
CA GLN A 99 11.79 17.59 12.77
C GLN A 99 12.39 17.57 14.17
N GLU A 100 11.70 18.15 15.16
CA GLU A 100 12.11 18.12 16.58
C GLU A 100 12.14 16.68 17.12
N GLU A 101 11.14 15.85 16.78
CA GLU A 101 11.13 14.42 17.16
C GLU A 101 12.32 13.67 16.53
N MET A 102 12.57 13.87 15.23
CA MET A 102 13.68 13.27 14.50
C MET A 102 15.04 13.68 15.07
N ASP A 103 15.24 14.98 15.32
CA ASP A 103 16.47 15.53 15.92
C ASP A 103 16.70 14.96 17.33
N HIS A 104 15.64 14.77 18.12
CA HIS A 104 15.74 14.21 19.48
C HIS A 104 16.05 12.71 19.50
N VAL A 105 15.43 11.92 18.61
CA VAL A 105 15.52 10.45 18.64
C VAL A 105 16.72 9.92 17.84
N ILE A 106 17.02 10.54 16.70
CA ILE A 106 18.04 10.07 15.75
C ILE A 106 19.29 10.94 15.82
N GLY A 107 19.09 12.25 15.99
CA GLY A 107 20.14 13.26 15.87
C GLY A 107 20.54 13.51 14.41
N ARG A 108 21.52 14.39 14.22
CA ARG A 108 21.93 14.88 12.87
C ARG A 108 23.09 14.13 12.23
N ASN A 109 23.63 13.13 12.93
CA ASN A 109 24.89 12.47 12.55
C ASN A 109 24.70 11.12 11.84
N ARG A 110 23.46 10.65 11.69
CA ARG A 110 23.16 9.37 11.04
C ARG A 110 21.81 9.39 10.35
N ARG A 111 21.58 8.41 9.47
CA ARG A 111 20.27 8.19 8.85
C ARG A 111 19.34 7.40 9.76
N LEU A 112 18.05 7.54 9.51
CA LEU A 112 16.98 6.71 10.05
C LEU A 112 17.24 5.23 9.73
N VAL A 113 17.01 4.36 10.71
CA VAL A 113 16.94 2.90 10.52
C VAL A 113 15.64 2.35 11.12
N GLU A 114 15.21 1.17 10.67
CA GLU A 114 13.90 0.60 11.00
C GLU A 114 13.66 0.46 12.51
N SER A 115 14.73 0.16 13.27
CA SER A 115 14.67 0.04 14.73
C SER A 115 14.38 1.35 15.47
N ASP A 116 14.46 2.50 14.80
CA ASP A 116 14.09 3.80 15.36
C ASP A 116 12.59 4.08 15.26
N LEU A 117 11.89 3.49 14.29
CA LEU A 117 10.46 3.77 14.00
C LEU A 117 9.55 3.68 15.24
N PRO A 118 9.69 2.67 16.13
CA PRO A 118 8.87 2.60 17.35
C PRO A 118 9.07 3.77 18.33
N LYS A 119 10.13 4.57 18.16
CA LYS A 119 10.47 5.74 18.98
C LYS A 119 10.03 7.06 18.34
N LEU A 120 9.38 7.01 17.18
CA LEU A 120 8.92 8.17 16.40
C LEU A 120 7.38 8.25 16.36
N PRO A 121 6.69 8.33 17.51
CA PRO A 121 5.23 8.25 17.56
C PRO A 121 4.54 9.38 16.79
N TYR A 122 5.15 10.58 16.68
CA TYR A 122 4.57 11.67 15.91
C TYR A 122 4.69 11.44 14.40
N LEU A 123 5.84 10.94 13.92
CA LEU A 123 5.98 10.50 12.53
C LEU A 123 4.97 9.40 12.17
N GLN A 124 4.82 8.39 13.03
CA GLN A 124 3.82 7.34 12.85
C GLN A 124 2.39 7.89 12.83
N ALA A 125 2.09 8.89 13.67
CA ALA A 125 0.81 9.57 13.70
C ALA A 125 0.53 10.37 12.41
N ILE A 126 1.55 11.04 11.85
CA ILE A 126 1.47 11.71 10.54
C ILE A 126 1.14 10.69 9.45
N CYS A 127 1.86 9.56 9.42
CA CYS A 127 1.64 8.51 8.44
C CYS A 127 0.22 7.91 8.53
N LYS A 128 -0.28 7.65 9.74
CA LYS A 128 -1.67 7.18 9.96
C LYS A 128 -2.70 8.23 9.51
N GLU A 129 -2.45 9.51 9.78
CA GLU A 129 -3.35 10.60 9.35
C GLU A 129 -3.36 10.77 7.83
N SER A 130 -2.22 10.60 7.17
CA SER A 130 -2.14 10.56 5.70
C SER A 130 -2.91 9.39 5.12
N LEU A 131 -2.81 8.20 5.72
CA LEU A 131 -3.59 7.03 5.30
C LEU A 131 -5.10 7.23 5.49
N ARG A 132 -5.51 7.91 6.56
CA ARG A 132 -6.92 8.24 6.83
C ARG A 132 -7.46 9.28 5.83
N LYS A 133 -6.74 10.39 5.69
CA LYS A 133 -7.17 11.56 4.92
C LYS A 133 -7.02 11.33 3.43
N HIS A 134 -5.95 10.66 2.99
CA HIS A 134 -5.55 10.53 1.60
C HIS A 134 -5.29 9.05 1.23
N PRO A 135 -6.27 8.14 1.38
CA PRO A 135 -6.05 6.74 1.06
C PRO A 135 -5.72 6.56 -0.43
N SER A 136 -4.62 5.87 -0.77
CA SER A 136 -4.23 5.62 -2.18
C SER A 136 -5.28 4.83 -2.96
N THR A 137 -6.15 4.09 -2.25
CA THR A 137 -7.30 3.38 -2.82
C THR A 137 -8.60 3.87 -2.17
N PRO A 138 -9.11 5.06 -2.55
CA PRO A 138 -10.28 5.66 -1.88
C PRO A 138 -11.54 4.80 -2.04
N LEU A 139 -11.66 4.07 -3.15
CA LEU A 139 -12.54 2.92 -3.29
C LEU A 139 -11.68 1.66 -3.32
N ASN A 140 -11.98 0.70 -2.45
CA ASN A 140 -11.27 -0.58 -2.45
C ASN A 140 -11.54 -1.33 -3.77
N LEU A 141 -10.63 -2.24 -4.12
CA LEU A 141 -10.74 -3.08 -5.32
C LEU A 141 -12.10 -3.78 -5.35
N PRO A 142 -12.83 -3.69 -6.47
CA PRO A 142 -14.17 -4.21 -6.54
C PRO A 142 -14.21 -5.72 -6.32
N ARG A 143 -15.34 -6.17 -5.78
CA ARG A 143 -15.72 -7.58 -5.66
C ARG A 143 -17.01 -7.80 -6.43
N VAL A 144 -17.25 -9.04 -6.82
CA VAL A 144 -18.52 -9.46 -7.43
C VAL A 144 -19.07 -10.57 -6.54
N SER A 145 -20.34 -10.46 -6.12
CA SER A 145 -21.00 -11.49 -5.32
C SER A 145 -21.11 -12.80 -6.13
N THR A 146 -20.72 -13.91 -5.52
CA THR A 146 -20.78 -15.24 -6.15
C THR A 146 -22.10 -15.96 -5.91
N GLN A 147 -22.94 -15.42 -5.03
CA GLN A 147 -24.29 -15.89 -4.72
C GLN A 147 -25.07 -14.72 -4.12
N ALA A 148 -26.40 -14.82 -4.13
CA ALA A 148 -27.22 -13.86 -3.42
C ALA A 148 -26.99 -13.94 -1.91
N CYS A 149 -27.00 -12.81 -1.23
CA CYS A 149 -26.86 -12.73 0.23
C CYS A 149 -27.63 -11.54 0.80
N GLU A 150 -27.71 -11.47 2.12
CA GLU A 150 -28.24 -10.32 2.84
C GLU A 150 -27.13 -9.70 3.69
N VAL A 151 -27.01 -8.36 3.66
CA VAL A 151 -26.05 -7.61 4.47
C VAL A 151 -26.79 -6.42 5.09
N ASN A 152 -26.82 -6.34 6.42
CA ASN A 152 -27.54 -5.29 7.16
C ASN A 152 -28.99 -5.10 6.70
N GLY A 153 -29.72 -6.18 6.42
CA GLY A 153 -31.11 -6.14 5.93
C GLY A 153 -31.26 -5.85 4.44
N TYR A 154 -30.17 -5.60 3.72
CA TYR A 154 -30.19 -5.38 2.27
C TYR A 154 -29.93 -6.67 1.50
N TYR A 155 -30.86 -7.05 0.64
CA TYR A 155 -30.67 -8.14 -0.31
C TYR A 155 -29.69 -7.73 -1.42
N ILE A 156 -28.62 -8.49 -1.57
CA ILE A 156 -27.61 -8.35 -2.60
C ILE A 156 -27.73 -9.54 -3.56
N PRO A 157 -28.17 -9.32 -4.81
CA PRO A 157 -28.23 -10.38 -5.81
C PRO A 157 -26.84 -10.98 -6.12
N GLU A 158 -26.81 -12.19 -6.66
CA GLU A 158 -25.62 -12.74 -7.31
C GLU A 158 -25.14 -11.82 -8.45
N ASN A 159 -23.83 -11.82 -8.75
CA ASN A 159 -23.21 -11.00 -9.79
C ASN A 159 -23.29 -9.48 -9.56
N THR A 160 -23.50 -9.06 -8.31
CA THR A 160 -23.48 -7.64 -7.91
C THR A 160 -22.06 -7.18 -7.66
N ARG A 161 -21.65 -6.07 -8.30
CA ARG A 161 -20.37 -5.41 -8.05
C ARG A 161 -20.43 -4.60 -6.75
N LEU A 162 -19.49 -4.86 -5.84
CA LEU A 162 -19.39 -4.22 -4.53
C LEU A 162 -18.02 -3.54 -4.40
N SER A 163 -18.01 -2.35 -3.79
CA SER A 163 -16.80 -1.62 -3.42
C SER A 163 -16.96 -1.01 -2.04
N VAL A 164 -15.89 -1.02 -1.25
CA VAL A 164 -15.85 -0.35 0.06
C VAL A 164 -15.31 1.06 -0.13
N ASN A 165 -16.03 2.06 0.38
CA ASN A 165 -15.63 3.46 0.30
C ASN A 165 -14.73 3.83 1.48
N ILE A 166 -13.43 3.56 1.34
CA ILE A 166 -12.42 3.84 2.36
C ILE A 166 -12.32 5.35 2.62
N TRP A 167 -12.46 6.17 1.56
CA TRP A 167 -12.45 7.63 1.69
C TRP A 167 -13.54 8.16 2.61
N ALA A 168 -14.76 7.60 2.51
CA ALA A 168 -15.87 7.97 3.37
C ALA A 168 -15.67 7.51 4.81
N ILE A 169 -15.20 6.27 5.03
CA ILE A 169 -14.88 5.74 6.37
C ILE A 169 -13.86 6.64 7.08
N GLY A 170 -12.80 7.04 6.37
CA GLY A 170 -11.79 7.95 6.92
C GLY A 170 -12.31 9.36 7.21
N ARG A 171 -13.54 9.72 6.81
CA ARG A 171 -14.16 11.05 6.99
C ARG A 171 -15.49 11.03 7.74
N ASP A 172 -15.87 9.88 8.28
CA ASP A 172 -17.13 9.74 8.99
C ASP A 172 -17.13 10.63 10.25
N PRO A 173 -18.01 11.64 10.37
CA PRO A 173 -18.05 12.54 11.53
C PRO A 173 -18.51 11.83 12.82
N ASP A 174 -19.18 10.68 12.72
CA ASP A 174 -19.59 9.89 13.89
C ASP A 174 -18.39 9.13 14.50
N VAL A 175 -17.31 8.97 13.72
CA VAL A 175 -16.08 8.26 14.12
C VAL A 175 -14.93 9.23 14.37
N TRP A 176 -14.79 10.26 13.53
CA TRP A 176 -13.65 11.17 13.52
C TRP A 176 -14.07 12.60 13.84
N GLU A 177 -13.64 13.12 14.99
CA GLU A 177 -13.78 14.55 15.30
C GLU A 177 -12.98 15.39 14.29
N ASN A 178 -13.62 16.44 13.75
CA ASN A 178 -13.11 17.27 12.66
C ASN A 178 -12.51 16.42 11.53
N PRO A 179 -13.35 15.63 10.82
CA PRO A 179 -12.87 14.63 9.85
C PRO A 179 -12.13 15.27 8.66
N GLU A 180 -12.42 16.54 8.39
CA GLU A 180 -11.80 17.29 7.31
C GLU A 180 -10.42 17.88 7.66
N GLU A 181 -10.06 17.94 8.93
CA GLU A 181 -8.76 18.45 9.37
C GLU A 181 -7.68 17.36 9.32
N PHE A 182 -6.48 17.73 8.86
CA PHE A 182 -5.28 16.91 8.99
C PHE A 182 -4.67 17.17 10.38
N ARG A 183 -4.91 16.25 11.32
CA ARG A 183 -4.57 16.41 12.74
C ARG A 183 -3.92 15.12 13.29
N PRO A 184 -2.60 14.94 13.10
CA PRO A 184 -1.85 13.77 13.58
C PRO A 184 -2.04 13.48 15.07
N GLU A 185 -2.28 14.51 15.87
CA GLU A 185 -2.50 14.42 17.32
C GLU A 185 -3.60 13.42 17.69
N ARG A 186 -4.56 13.17 16.79
CA ARG A 186 -5.62 12.18 17.00
C ARG A 186 -5.08 10.76 17.19
N PHE A 187 -3.87 10.45 16.73
CA PHE A 187 -3.25 9.13 16.86
C PHE A 187 -2.20 9.04 17.96
N LEU A 188 -2.03 10.07 18.80
CA LEU A 188 -1.02 10.08 19.87
C LEU A 188 -1.52 9.55 21.21
N SER A 189 -2.83 9.57 21.44
CA SER A 189 -3.40 9.17 22.73
C SER A 189 -4.77 8.50 22.59
N GLY A 190 -5.29 7.99 23.71
CA GLY A 190 -6.62 7.40 23.79
C GLY A 190 -6.78 6.11 22.98
N ARG A 191 -8.00 5.89 22.46
CA ARG A 191 -8.34 4.71 21.65
C ARG A 191 -7.60 4.72 20.31
N ASN A 192 -7.53 5.89 19.67
CA ASN A 192 -6.98 6.04 18.33
C ASN A 192 -5.48 5.74 18.25
N ALA A 193 -4.72 5.96 19.32
CA ALA A 193 -3.31 5.56 19.38
C ALA A 193 -3.10 4.05 19.15
N LYS A 194 -4.09 3.23 19.53
CA LYS A 194 -4.04 1.78 19.43
C LYS A 194 -4.53 1.24 18.08
N ILE A 195 -5.10 2.10 17.22
CA ILE A 195 -5.59 1.71 15.91
C ILE A 195 -4.43 1.17 15.08
N ASP A 196 -4.62 -0.05 14.58
CA ASP A 196 -3.74 -0.75 13.68
C ASP A 196 -4.32 -0.76 12.26
N PRO A 197 -3.68 -0.08 11.29
CA PRO A 197 -4.19 0.00 9.93
C PRO A 197 -4.18 -1.35 9.18
N ARG A 198 -3.70 -2.43 9.80
CA ARG A 198 -3.63 -3.80 9.26
C ARG A 198 -4.96 -4.58 9.38
N GLY A 199 -6.09 -3.86 9.41
CA GLY A 199 -7.39 -4.41 9.01
C GLY A 199 -8.29 -4.99 10.11
N ASN A 200 -7.96 -4.76 11.39
CA ASN A 200 -8.83 -5.15 12.52
C ASN A 200 -9.60 -3.98 13.12
N ASP A 201 -9.12 -2.75 12.94
CA ASP A 201 -9.79 -1.52 13.36
C ASP A 201 -10.47 -0.88 12.15
N PHE A 202 -11.78 -1.09 12.01
CA PHE A 202 -12.54 -0.75 10.80
C PHE A 202 -12.64 0.75 10.52
N GLU A 203 -12.37 1.58 11.53
CA GLU A 203 -12.25 3.03 11.44
C GLU A 203 -11.11 3.44 10.50
N LEU A 204 -10.05 2.63 10.38
CA LEU A 204 -8.88 2.89 9.54
C LEU A 204 -8.40 1.63 8.82
N ILE A 205 -8.89 1.42 7.59
CA ILE A 205 -8.58 0.24 6.77
C ILE A 205 -7.93 0.59 5.41
N PRO A 206 -6.82 1.36 5.38
CA PRO A 206 -6.17 1.78 4.14
C PRO A 206 -5.62 0.61 3.32
N PHE A 207 -5.39 -0.54 3.97
CA PHE A 207 -4.94 -1.79 3.35
C PHE A 207 -6.09 -2.79 3.10
N GLY A 208 -7.33 -2.38 3.34
CA GLY A 208 -8.49 -3.28 3.41
C GLY A 208 -8.50 -4.14 4.67
N ALA A 209 -9.34 -5.18 4.66
CA ALA A 209 -9.52 -6.09 5.79
C ALA A 209 -9.85 -7.52 5.31
N GLY A 210 -9.75 -8.49 6.22
CA GLY A 210 -10.16 -9.87 5.99
C GLY A 210 -9.33 -10.63 4.93
N ARG A 211 -9.96 -11.60 4.25
CA ARG A 211 -9.28 -12.55 3.34
C ARG A 211 -8.54 -11.93 2.15
N ARG A 212 -8.84 -10.67 1.82
CA ARG A 212 -8.27 -9.95 0.68
C ARG A 212 -7.55 -8.67 1.11
N ILE A 213 -7.10 -8.64 2.37
CA ILE A 213 -6.22 -7.58 2.87
C ILE A 213 -4.93 -7.52 2.05
N CYS A 214 -4.36 -6.33 1.92
CA CYS A 214 -3.13 -6.09 1.17
C CYS A 214 -1.99 -7.00 1.64
N ALA A 215 -1.44 -7.80 0.73
CA ALA A 215 -0.28 -8.65 1.01
C ALA A 215 0.98 -7.85 1.36
N GLY A 216 1.06 -6.59 0.90
CA GLY A 216 2.16 -5.67 1.15
C GLY A 216 1.99 -4.78 2.38
N ALA A 217 0.94 -4.94 3.19
CA ALA A 217 0.61 -3.98 4.26
C ALA A 217 1.78 -3.68 5.22
N ARG A 218 2.55 -4.72 5.61
CA ARG A 218 3.71 -4.55 6.50
C ARG A 218 4.81 -3.71 5.86
N MET A 219 5.14 -3.99 4.60
CA MET A 219 6.16 -3.25 3.85
C MET A 219 5.68 -1.82 3.57
N GLY A 220 4.42 -1.63 3.21
CA GLY A 220 3.84 -0.33 2.90
C GLY A 220 3.88 0.63 4.09
N ILE A 221 3.56 0.14 5.30
CA ILE A 221 3.68 0.93 6.53
C ILE A 221 5.12 1.39 6.75
N VAL A 222 6.08 0.45 6.72
CA VAL A 222 7.50 0.78 6.93
C VAL A 222 7.97 1.77 5.87
N LEU A 223 7.67 1.54 4.59
CA LEU A 223 8.12 2.42 3.51
C LEU A 223 7.59 3.85 3.64
N VAL A 224 6.33 4.00 4.10
CA VAL A 224 5.73 5.32 4.37
C VAL A 224 6.32 5.98 5.61
N GLU A 225 6.75 5.22 6.61
CA GLU A 225 7.41 5.75 7.80
C GLU A 225 8.89 6.10 7.57
N TYR A 226 9.43 5.81 6.38
CA TYR A 226 10.80 6.12 5.96
C TYR A 226 10.95 7.44 5.19
N ILE A 227 9.94 8.31 5.25
CA ILE A 227 9.92 9.63 4.60
C ILE A 227 10.96 10.62 5.12
#